data_AF-A0A3D1R0G3-F1
#
_entry.id   AF-A0A3D1R0G3-F1
#
_cell.length_a   1.000
_cell.length_b   1.000
_cell.length_c   1.000
_cell.angle_alpha   90.00
_cell.angle_beta   90.00
_cell.angle_gamma   90.00
#
_symmetry.space_group_name_H-M   'P 1'
#
loop_
_entity.id
_entity.type
_entity.pdbx_description
1 polymer ?
#
loop_
_entity_poly.entity_id
_entity_poly.type
_entity_poly.pdbx_seq_one_letter_code
_entity_poly.pdbx_strand_id
1 'polypeptide(L)'
;MNNDELRRIVEQEIRRALEEAAGPAPEPAPAAAPRQHPGLARWLRDSEPTPRPRAKPIATPAPIAHQRPTGIELPSNPDALQRIVAATPSRIGVGRAGTRYLTDVYLGLRADHAIAKDAVLSESPEGFAQSLGCVPLKSGCKDKQEFLLFPAHGRRLDDPSQARLAQEATKGVDLQLIVGDGLSA
;
A
#
# COMPACT_ATOMS: atom_id res chain seq x y z
N MET A 1 -35.33 -48.04 9.79
CA MET A 1 -33.87 -47.93 9.71
C MET A 1 -33.40 -47.33 11.02
N ASN A 2 -32.69 -48.10 11.84
CA ASN A 2 -32.38 -47.70 13.22
C ASN A 2 -31.18 -46.75 13.21
N ASN A 3 -31.13 -45.77 14.13
CA ASN A 3 -30.09 -44.71 14.11
C ASN A 3 -28.65 -45.26 14.19
N ASP A 4 -28.46 -46.41 14.85
CA ASP A 4 -27.16 -47.08 14.95
C ASP A 4 -26.70 -47.70 13.63
N GLU A 5 -27.66 -48.12 12.80
CA GLU A 5 -27.42 -48.70 11.48
C GLU A 5 -27.00 -47.61 10.48
N LEU A 6 -27.62 -46.43 10.58
CA LEU A 6 -27.26 -45.25 9.81
C LEU A 6 -25.85 -44.76 10.14
N ARG A 7 -25.50 -44.74 11.43
CA ARG A 7 -24.16 -44.36 11.90
C ARG A 7 -23.08 -45.28 11.34
N ARG A 8 -23.30 -46.60 11.35
CA ARG A 8 -22.36 -47.56 10.77
C ARG A 8 -22.13 -47.37 9.28
N ILE A 9 -23.19 -47.09 8.52
CA ILE A 9 -23.08 -46.87 7.07
C ILE A 9 -22.30 -45.58 6.79
N VAL A 10 -22.57 -44.51 7.54
CA VAL A 10 -21.83 -43.24 7.40
C VAL A 10 -20.36 -43.40 7.78
N GLU A 11 -20.05 -44.13 8.86
CA GLU A 11 -18.66 -44.40 9.25
C GLU A 11 -17.91 -45.24 8.23
N GLN A 12 -18.58 -46.22 7.62
CA GLN A 12 -17.99 -47.03 6.55
C GLN A 12 -17.72 -46.20 5.29
N GLU A 13 -18.62 -45.31 4.88
CA GLU A 13 -18.40 -44.45 3.71
C GLU A 13 -17.35 -43.36 3.98
N ILE A 14 -17.28 -42.82 5.20
CA ILE A 14 -16.20 -41.89 5.56
C ILE A 14 -14.85 -42.60 5.50
N ARG A 15 -14.75 -43.84 6.01
CA ARG A 15 -13.50 -44.62 5.95
C ARG A 15 -13.12 -44.96 4.51
N ARG A 16 -14.08 -45.33 3.68
CA ARG A 16 -13.88 -45.59 2.25
C ARG A 16 -13.41 -44.34 1.50
N ALA A 17 -14.03 -43.18 1.75
CA ALA A 17 -13.64 -41.91 1.15
C ALA A 17 -12.24 -41.46 1.60
N LEU A 18 -11.86 -41.75 2.85
CA LEU A 18 -10.50 -41.48 3.34
C LEU A 18 -9.46 -42.41 2.72
N GLU A 19 -9.80 -43.68 2.45
CA GLU A 19 -8.92 -44.61 1.75
C GLU A 19 -8.80 -44.29 0.25
N GLU A 20 -9.87 -43.86 -0.42
CA GLU A 20 -9.84 -43.38 -1.81
C GLU A 20 -9.08 -42.05 -1.97
N ALA A 21 -9.15 -41.16 -0.97
CA ALA A 21 -8.37 -39.92 -0.95
C ALA A 21 -6.89 -40.16 -0.60
N ALA A 22 -6.58 -41.26 0.09
CA ALA A 22 -5.22 -41.72 0.37
C ALA A 22 -4.64 -42.50 -0.82
N GLY A 23 -4.63 -41.89 -2.01
CA GLY A 23 -3.71 -42.31 -3.07
C GLY A 23 -2.26 -42.23 -2.58
N PRO A 24 -1.31 -42.96 -3.20
CA PRO A 24 0.10 -42.89 -2.80
C PRO A 24 0.54 -41.42 -2.85
N ALA A 25 1.10 -40.93 -1.75
CA ALA A 25 1.63 -39.58 -1.68
C ALA A 25 2.49 -39.33 -2.91
N PRO A 26 2.33 -38.21 -3.63
CA PRO A 26 3.22 -37.90 -4.73
C PRO A 26 4.63 -37.93 -4.18
N GLU A 27 5.50 -38.76 -4.77
CA GLU A 27 6.92 -38.75 -4.42
C GLU A 27 7.37 -37.28 -4.45
N PRO A 28 8.08 -36.81 -3.40
CA PRO A 28 8.56 -35.45 -3.40
C PRO A 28 9.40 -35.29 -4.65
N ALA A 29 8.96 -34.39 -5.55
CA ALA A 29 9.73 -34.04 -6.73
C ALA A 29 11.18 -33.80 -6.26
N PRO A 30 12.18 -34.45 -6.88
CA PRO A 30 13.54 -34.41 -6.38
C PRO A 30 13.89 -32.95 -6.19
N ALA A 31 14.17 -32.56 -4.95
CA ALA A 31 14.56 -31.20 -4.61
C ALA A 31 15.66 -30.84 -5.61
N ALA A 32 15.38 -29.88 -6.50
CA ALA A 32 16.31 -29.53 -7.57
C ALA A 32 17.63 -29.27 -6.88
N ALA A 33 18.61 -30.15 -7.13
CA ALA A 33 19.88 -30.10 -6.44
C ALA A 33 20.39 -28.66 -6.56
N PRO A 34 20.90 -28.05 -5.46
CA PRO A 34 21.44 -26.70 -5.54
C PRO A 34 22.37 -26.67 -6.73
N ARG A 35 22.09 -25.81 -7.71
CA ARG A 35 22.87 -25.73 -8.95
C ARG A 35 24.32 -25.54 -8.54
N GLN A 36 25.08 -26.63 -8.55
CA GLN A 36 26.48 -26.60 -8.21
C GLN A 36 27.11 -25.87 -9.38
N HIS A 37 27.50 -24.62 -9.16
CA HIS A 37 28.40 -23.94 -10.07
C HIS A 37 29.79 -24.48 -9.76
N PRO A 38 30.35 -25.44 -10.54
CA PRO A 38 31.70 -25.92 -10.32
C PRO A 38 32.63 -24.70 -10.44
N GLY A 39 33.16 -24.26 -9.31
CA GLY A 39 33.97 -23.05 -9.23
C GLY A 39 33.35 -21.88 -8.50
N LEU A 40 32.09 -21.88 -8.03
CA LEU A 40 31.58 -20.77 -7.19
C LEU A 40 32.34 -20.68 -5.86
N ALA A 41 32.62 -21.81 -5.22
CA ALA A 41 33.44 -21.87 -4.01
C ALA A 41 34.92 -21.50 -4.28
N ARG A 42 35.39 -21.63 -5.52
CA ARG A 42 36.72 -21.18 -5.94
C ARG A 42 36.70 -19.68 -6.24
N TRP A 43 35.71 -19.20 -6.98
CA TRP A 43 35.44 -17.80 -7.25
C TRP A 43 35.23 -16.99 -5.96
N LEU A 44 34.50 -17.49 -4.97
CA LEU A 44 34.34 -16.84 -3.66
C LEU A 44 35.64 -16.81 -2.83
N ARG A 45 36.57 -17.75 -3.06
CA ARG A 45 37.88 -17.79 -2.39
C ARG A 45 38.91 -16.89 -3.07
N ASP A 46 38.91 -16.91 -4.40
CA ASP A 46 39.93 -16.29 -5.24
C ASP A 46 39.53 -14.86 -5.66
N SER A 47 38.26 -14.49 -5.52
CA SER A 47 37.82 -13.11 -5.68
C SER A 47 38.23 -12.34 -4.43
N GLU A 48 39.09 -11.35 -4.61
CA GLU A 48 39.27 -10.35 -3.56
C GLU A 48 37.91 -9.75 -3.21
N PRO A 49 37.57 -9.62 -1.92
CA PRO A 49 36.34 -8.96 -1.54
C PRO A 49 36.40 -7.55 -2.11
N THR A 50 35.64 -7.29 -3.17
CA THR A 50 35.48 -5.93 -3.69
C THR A 50 35.15 -5.06 -2.49
N PRO A 51 35.94 -4.00 -2.22
CA PRO A 51 35.74 -3.17 -1.07
C PRO A 51 34.27 -2.77 -1.08
N ARG A 52 33.53 -3.15 -0.02
CA ARG A 52 32.12 -2.79 0.08
C ARG A 52 32.07 -1.29 -0.19
N PRO A 53 31.39 -0.82 -1.24
CA PRO A 53 31.29 0.61 -1.47
C PRO A 53 30.79 1.16 -0.14
N ARG A 54 31.57 2.07 0.47
CA ARG A 54 31.19 2.70 1.74
C ARG A 54 29.73 3.09 1.56
N ALA A 55 28.85 2.55 2.40
CA ALA A 55 27.45 2.91 2.36
C ALA A 55 27.45 4.43 2.40
N LYS A 56 27.03 5.07 1.29
CA LYS A 56 26.83 6.51 1.30
C LYS A 56 25.90 6.75 2.49
N PRO A 57 26.15 7.79 3.31
CA PRO A 57 25.21 8.17 4.34
C PRO A 57 23.82 8.12 3.71
N ILE A 58 22.89 7.38 4.31
CA ILE A 58 21.51 7.42 3.87
C ILE A 58 21.11 8.87 4.09
N ALA A 59 21.18 9.67 3.04
CA ALA A 59 20.68 11.03 3.09
C ALA A 59 19.24 10.90 3.56
N THR A 60 18.84 11.71 4.54
CA THR A 60 17.43 11.91 4.84
C THR A 60 16.74 12.05 3.49
N PRO A 61 15.79 11.16 3.14
CA PRO A 61 15.17 11.23 1.83
C PRO A 61 14.56 12.62 1.72
N ALA A 62 15.22 13.48 0.95
CA ALA A 62 14.68 14.79 0.65
C ALA A 62 13.30 14.54 0.04
N PRO A 63 12.29 15.41 0.29
CA PRO A 63 11.04 15.35 -0.45
C PRO A 63 11.42 15.26 -1.92
N ILE A 64 10.95 14.20 -2.57
CA ILE A 64 11.50 13.72 -3.84
C ILE A 64 11.43 14.86 -4.84
N ALA A 65 12.58 15.47 -5.13
CA ALA A 65 12.71 16.48 -6.14
C ALA A 65 12.16 15.92 -7.46
N HIS A 66 11.37 16.72 -8.16
CA HIS A 66 10.67 16.38 -9.40
C HIS A 66 11.58 15.97 -10.58
N GLN A 67 12.88 15.81 -10.37
CA GLN A 67 13.80 15.24 -11.34
C GLN A 67 14.14 13.81 -10.91
N ARG A 68 13.45 12.85 -11.53
CA ARG A 68 13.71 11.43 -11.35
C ARG A 68 14.77 11.00 -12.37
N PRO A 69 16.04 10.82 -11.98
CA PRO A 69 17.00 10.21 -12.89
C PRO A 69 16.47 8.83 -13.31
N THR A 70 16.55 8.54 -14.60
CA THR A 70 16.13 7.23 -15.14
C THR A 70 17.08 6.15 -14.65
N GLY A 71 16.55 5.08 -14.07
CA GLY A 71 17.36 3.93 -13.63
C GLY A 71 17.68 2.93 -14.75
N ILE A 72 17.31 3.25 -16.00
CA ILE A 72 17.66 2.45 -17.17
C ILE A 72 19.06 2.88 -17.64
N GLU A 73 20.06 2.05 -17.38
CA GLU A 73 21.47 2.34 -17.69
C GLU A 73 21.75 2.41 -19.20
N LEU A 74 21.14 1.53 -19.99
CA LEU A 74 21.36 1.41 -21.44
C LEU A 74 20.02 1.45 -22.19
N PRO A 75 19.38 2.63 -22.31
CA PRO A 75 18.14 2.74 -23.06
C PRO A 75 18.41 2.63 -24.57
N SER A 76 17.58 1.87 -25.28
CA SER A 76 17.66 1.77 -26.75
C SER A 76 17.40 3.10 -27.45
N ASN A 77 16.60 3.99 -26.85
CA ASN A 77 16.36 5.34 -27.33
C ASN A 77 16.25 6.30 -26.13
N PRO A 78 17.34 7.01 -25.78
CA PRO A 78 17.37 7.92 -24.63
C PRO A 78 16.32 9.05 -24.73
N ASP A 79 16.15 9.64 -25.91
CA ASP A 79 15.24 10.78 -26.12
C ASP A 79 13.77 10.36 -25.94
N ALA A 80 13.41 9.17 -26.46
CA ALA A 80 12.07 8.62 -26.27
C ALA A 80 11.80 8.30 -24.80
N LEU A 81 12.78 7.74 -24.08
CA LEU A 81 12.64 7.46 -22.66
C LEU A 81 12.42 8.75 -21.86
N GLN A 82 13.18 9.80 -22.14
CA GLN A 82 12.99 11.10 -21.48
C GLN A 82 11.62 11.68 -21.74
N ARG A 83 11.14 11.68 -23.00
CA ARG A 83 9.78 12.14 -23.33
C ARG A 83 8.70 11.37 -22.58
N ILE A 84 8.82 10.06 -22.51
CA ILE A 84 7.85 9.19 -21.81
C ILE A 84 7.85 9.48 -20.30
N VAL A 85 9.02 9.58 -19.68
CA VAL A 85 9.15 9.88 -18.25
C VAL A 85 8.62 11.28 -17.92
N ALA A 86 8.89 12.27 -18.77
CA ALA A 86 8.40 13.63 -18.58
C ALA A 86 6.88 13.76 -18.78
N ALA A 87 6.27 12.87 -19.58
CA ALA A 87 4.84 12.92 -19.89
C ALA A 87 3.93 12.48 -18.73
N THR A 88 4.45 11.87 -17.68
CA THR A 88 3.62 11.37 -16.58
C THR A 88 4.30 11.46 -15.21
N PRO A 89 3.52 11.76 -14.15
CA PRO A 89 4.00 11.63 -12.78
C PRO A 89 4.17 10.16 -12.35
N SER A 90 3.78 9.16 -13.14
CA SER A 90 3.97 7.74 -12.80
C SER A 90 5.46 7.35 -12.72
N ARG A 91 5.80 6.36 -11.88
CA ARG A 91 7.17 5.89 -11.66
C ARG A 91 7.64 4.93 -12.76
N ILE A 92 7.75 5.44 -13.98
CA ILE A 92 8.26 4.70 -15.14
C ILE A 92 9.72 5.05 -15.43
N GLY A 93 10.42 4.22 -16.20
CA GLY A 93 11.84 4.45 -16.52
C GLY A 93 12.81 4.24 -15.34
N VAL A 94 12.35 3.57 -14.28
CA VAL A 94 13.09 3.39 -13.02
C VAL A 94 14.14 2.26 -13.04
N GLY A 95 14.24 1.51 -14.14
CA GLY A 95 15.16 0.38 -14.25
C GLY A 95 14.75 -0.85 -13.41
N ARG A 96 15.65 -1.83 -13.32
CA ARG A 96 15.45 -3.08 -12.59
C ARG A 96 16.77 -3.76 -12.25
N ALA A 97 16.78 -4.50 -11.14
CA ALA A 97 17.80 -5.49 -10.81
C ALA A 97 17.20 -6.90 -10.99
N GLY A 98 17.52 -7.57 -12.10
CA GLY A 98 16.85 -8.82 -12.49
C GLY A 98 15.37 -8.58 -12.75
N THR A 99 14.50 -9.18 -11.93
CA THR A 99 13.03 -9.03 -11.94
C THR A 99 12.50 -8.10 -10.84
N ARG A 100 13.38 -7.40 -10.12
CA ARG A 100 13.04 -6.57 -8.94
C ARG A 100 13.38 -5.10 -9.19
N TYR A 101 12.83 -4.23 -8.35
CA TYR A 101 13.19 -2.81 -8.34
C TYR A 101 14.66 -2.62 -7.97
N LEU A 102 15.23 -1.50 -8.43
CA LEU A 102 16.48 -0.99 -7.88
C LEU A 102 16.27 -0.61 -6.40
N THR A 103 17.31 -0.77 -5.59
CA THR A 103 17.26 -0.48 -4.14
C THR A 103 16.79 0.95 -3.86
N ASP A 104 17.31 1.93 -4.59
CA ASP A 104 16.94 3.35 -4.40
C ASP A 104 15.47 3.61 -4.72
N VAL A 105 14.94 2.96 -5.75
CA VAL A 105 13.51 3.05 -6.14
C VAL A 105 12.65 2.45 -5.03
N TYR A 106 13.05 1.29 -4.50
CA TYR A 106 12.34 0.65 -3.40
C TYR A 106 12.35 1.51 -2.13
N LEU A 107 13.49 2.09 -1.76
CA LEU A 107 13.60 2.99 -0.60
C LEU A 107 12.75 4.25 -0.79
N GLY A 108 12.74 4.84 -1.99
CA GLY A 108 11.88 5.97 -2.31
C GLY A 108 10.39 5.64 -2.16
N LEU A 109 9.95 4.49 -2.66
CA LEU A 109 8.57 4.02 -2.47
C LEU A 109 8.20 3.86 -0.99
N ARG A 110 9.13 3.40 -0.15
CA ARG A 110 8.90 3.27 1.29
C ARG A 110 8.84 4.63 1.99
N ALA A 111 9.65 5.59 1.57
CA ALA A 111 9.61 6.96 2.08
C ALA A 111 8.27 7.64 1.75
N ASP A 112 7.83 7.56 0.49
CA ASP A 112 6.53 8.13 0.09
C ASP A 112 5.36 7.47 0.81
N HIS A 113 5.45 6.15 1.03
CA HIS A 113 4.41 5.44 1.77
C HIS A 113 4.31 5.91 3.23
N ALA A 114 5.43 6.28 3.84
CA ALA A 114 5.42 6.88 5.17
C ALA A 114 4.72 8.24 5.15
N ILE A 115 5.09 9.11 4.20
CA ILE A 115 4.45 10.43 4.02
C ILE A 115 2.94 10.29 3.77
N ALA A 116 2.54 9.34 2.93
CA ALA A 116 1.13 9.10 2.63
C ALA A 116 0.33 8.63 3.86
N LYS A 117 0.95 7.81 4.73
CA LYS A 117 0.32 7.41 5.99
C LYS A 117 0.14 8.59 6.94
N ASP A 118 1.15 9.45 7.04
CA ASP A 118 1.08 10.64 7.88
C ASP A 118 0.01 11.61 7.37
N ALA A 119 -0.11 11.77 6.04
CA ALA A 119 -1.15 12.60 5.42
C ALA A 119 -2.58 12.13 5.76
N VAL A 120 -2.85 10.82 5.80
CA VAL A 120 -4.18 10.29 6.16
C VAL A 120 -4.57 10.63 7.60
N LEU A 121 -3.60 10.74 8.50
CA LEU A 121 -3.81 11.07 9.91
C LEU A 121 -3.75 12.57 10.19
N SER A 122 -3.39 13.39 9.21
CA SER A 122 -3.38 14.84 9.37
C SER A 122 -4.80 15.41 9.50
N GLU A 123 -4.91 16.49 10.26
CA GLU A 123 -6.15 17.22 10.49
C GLU A 123 -6.00 18.68 10.07
N SER A 124 -7.10 19.28 9.61
CA SER A 124 -7.14 20.69 9.26
C SER A 124 -6.79 21.56 10.47
N PRO A 125 -6.02 22.64 10.29
CA PRO A 125 -5.69 23.54 11.39
C PRO A 125 -6.93 24.15 12.03
N GLU A 126 -6.86 24.41 13.33
CA GLU A 126 -7.88 25.16 14.04
C GLU A 126 -8.08 26.53 13.37
N GLY A 127 -9.33 26.95 13.21
CA GLY A 127 -9.63 28.23 12.57
C GLY A 127 -9.80 28.18 11.04
N PHE A 128 -9.60 27.02 10.38
CA PHE A 128 -9.70 26.92 8.92
C PHE A 128 -11.05 27.33 8.35
N ALA A 129 -12.15 26.93 8.99
CA ALA A 129 -13.48 27.35 8.56
C ALA A 129 -13.65 28.87 8.69
N GLN A 130 -13.14 29.44 9.78
CA GLN A 130 -13.22 30.88 10.05
C GLN A 130 -12.38 31.70 9.06
N SER A 131 -11.20 31.20 8.67
CA SER A 131 -10.36 31.89 7.68
C SER A 131 -10.99 31.93 6.29
N LEU A 132 -11.88 30.98 5.98
CA LEU A 132 -12.69 30.96 4.76
C LEU A 132 -14.01 31.75 4.89
N GLY A 133 -14.31 32.31 6.06
CA GLY A 133 -15.62 32.93 6.33
C GLY A 133 -16.78 31.93 6.35
N CYS A 134 -16.47 30.64 6.54
CA CYS A 134 -17.44 29.55 6.59
C CYS A 134 -17.92 29.28 8.02
N VAL A 135 -19.14 28.76 8.13
CA VAL A 135 -19.68 28.27 9.41
C VAL A 135 -18.93 26.99 9.80
N PRO A 136 -18.24 26.95 10.97
CA PRO A 136 -17.53 25.76 11.42
C PRO A 136 -18.52 24.69 11.91
N LEU A 137 -18.48 23.52 11.28
CA LEU A 137 -19.32 22.36 11.60
C LEU A 137 -18.45 21.13 11.84
N LYS A 138 -18.96 20.17 12.63
CA LYS A 138 -18.33 18.88 12.94
C LYS A 138 -19.27 17.74 12.60
N SER A 139 -18.69 16.62 12.15
CA SER A 139 -19.43 15.38 12.01
C SER A 139 -19.72 14.77 13.40
N GLY A 140 -20.54 13.71 13.43
CA GLY A 140 -20.80 12.94 14.66
C GLY A 140 -19.62 12.10 15.14
N CYS A 141 -18.48 12.12 14.44
CA CYS A 141 -17.26 11.43 14.86
C CYS A 141 -16.55 12.22 15.97
N LYS A 142 -16.08 11.52 17.00
CA LYS A 142 -15.33 12.12 18.11
C LYS A 142 -13.89 12.45 17.73
N ASP A 143 -13.29 11.60 16.89
CA ASP A 143 -11.90 11.71 16.46
C ASP A 143 -11.72 11.15 15.03
N LYS A 144 -10.49 11.32 14.50
CA LYS A 144 -10.11 10.83 13.17
C LYS A 144 -10.17 9.30 13.07
N GLN A 145 -9.92 8.55 14.16
CA GLN A 145 -10.00 7.09 14.14
C GLN A 145 -11.43 6.61 13.93
N GLU A 146 -12.38 7.20 14.66
CA GLU A 146 -13.80 6.92 14.50
C GLU A 146 -14.28 7.31 13.09
N PHE A 147 -13.78 8.41 12.54
CA PHE A 147 -14.09 8.82 11.16
C PHE A 147 -13.67 7.78 10.12
N LEU A 148 -12.49 7.17 10.28
CA LEU A 148 -11.98 6.15 9.37
C LEU A 148 -12.71 4.80 9.53
N LEU A 149 -13.09 4.43 10.75
CA LEU A 149 -13.69 3.13 11.05
C LEU A 149 -15.22 3.10 10.91
N PHE A 150 -15.90 4.22 11.19
CA PHE A 150 -17.36 4.31 11.27
C PHE A 150 -17.92 5.37 10.32
N PRO A 151 -18.00 5.07 9.02
CA PRO A 151 -18.46 6.03 8.01
C PRO A 151 -19.91 6.49 8.20
N ALA A 152 -20.71 5.78 9.01
CA ALA A 152 -22.06 6.21 9.35
C ALA A 152 -22.05 7.50 10.20
N HIS A 153 -21.12 7.62 11.17
CA HIS A 153 -20.99 8.82 12.00
C HIS A 153 -20.43 10.00 11.19
N GLY A 154 -19.47 9.74 10.29
CA GLY A 154 -18.88 10.78 9.44
C GLY A 154 -19.86 11.41 8.45
N ARG A 155 -20.95 10.71 8.09
CA ARG A 155 -22.02 11.21 7.20
C ARG A 155 -23.11 12.02 7.91
N ARG A 156 -23.03 12.18 9.23
CA ARG A 156 -24.01 12.92 10.03
C ARG A 156 -23.30 14.02 10.81
N LEU A 157 -23.98 15.15 11.00
CA LEU A 157 -23.50 16.22 11.87
C LEU A 157 -23.77 15.88 13.34
N ASP A 158 -22.91 16.36 14.23
CA ASP A 158 -23.21 16.33 15.66
C ASP A 158 -24.35 17.30 16.01
N ASP A 159 -24.99 17.10 17.16
CA ASP A 159 -26.14 17.91 17.57
C ASP A 159 -25.80 19.42 17.68
N PRO A 160 -24.63 19.84 18.22
CA PRO A 160 -24.23 21.25 18.22
C PRO A 160 -24.10 21.85 16.82
N SER A 161 -23.54 21.12 15.85
CA SER A 161 -23.39 21.62 14.48
C SER A 161 -24.72 21.69 13.76
N GLN A 162 -25.65 20.77 14.01
CA GLN A 162 -27.02 20.88 13.47
C GLN A 162 -27.71 22.14 13.97
N ALA A 163 -27.59 22.46 15.26
CA ALA A 163 -28.16 23.67 15.83
C ALA A 163 -27.51 24.94 15.24
N ARG A 164 -26.18 24.95 15.10
CA ARG A 164 -25.44 26.06 14.47
C ARG A 164 -25.85 26.27 13.03
N LEU A 165 -25.92 25.21 12.23
CA LEU A 165 -26.35 25.27 10.84
C LEU A 165 -27.77 25.84 10.73
N ALA A 166 -28.70 25.43 11.60
CA ALA A 166 -30.07 25.93 11.58
C ALA A 166 -30.20 27.44 11.88
N GLN A 167 -29.25 28.00 12.64
CA GLN A 167 -29.21 29.41 13.06
C GLN A 167 -28.44 30.30 12.08
N GLU A 168 -27.28 29.85 11.60
CA GLU A 168 -26.32 30.67 10.85
C GLU A 168 -26.39 30.47 9.34
N ALA A 169 -26.93 29.34 8.86
CA ALA A 169 -26.96 29.07 7.42
C ALA A 169 -28.04 29.87 6.69
N THR A 170 -27.71 30.34 5.49
CA THR A 170 -28.68 30.96 4.58
C THR A 170 -29.61 29.88 4.02
N LYS A 171 -30.93 30.12 4.10
CA LYS A 171 -31.96 29.17 3.67
C LYS A 171 -32.59 29.60 2.34
N GLY A 172 -33.11 28.63 1.58
CA GLY A 172 -33.80 28.90 0.33
C GLY A 172 -32.88 29.29 -0.83
N VAL A 173 -31.64 28.83 -0.81
CA VAL A 173 -30.66 29.05 -1.89
C VAL A 173 -30.75 27.95 -2.94
N ASP A 174 -30.43 28.27 -4.19
CA ASP A 174 -30.39 27.30 -5.29
C ASP A 174 -29.16 26.37 -5.19
N LEU A 175 -28.06 26.86 -4.62
CA LEU A 175 -26.79 26.13 -4.48
C LEU A 175 -26.19 26.40 -3.09
N GLN A 176 -25.80 25.33 -2.38
CA GLN A 176 -25.06 25.40 -1.13
C GLN A 176 -23.71 24.70 -1.29
N LEU A 177 -22.63 25.43 -1.05
CA LEU A 177 -21.27 24.88 -1.04
C LEU A 177 -20.93 24.37 0.36
N ILE A 178 -20.28 23.21 0.42
CA ILE A 178 -19.81 22.57 1.65
C ILE A 178 -18.36 22.16 1.43
N VAL A 179 -17.50 22.50 2.40
CA VAL A 179 -16.08 22.15 2.39
C VAL A 179 -15.77 21.37 3.66
N GLY A 180 -15.03 20.28 3.54
CA GLY A 180 -14.55 19.47 4.64
C GLY A 180 -13.25 18.77 4.26
N ASP A 181 -12.46 18.32 5.24
CA ASP A 181 -11.17 17.67 5.00
C ASP A 181 -11.35 16.29 4.32
N GLY A 182 -12.36 15.52 4.74
CA GLY A 182 -12.53 14.13 4.33
C GLY A 182 -11.33 13.26 4.73
N LEU A 183 -10.70 12.65 3.72
CA LEU A 183 -9.61 11.69 3.91
C LEU A 183 -8.21 12.32 3.73
N SER A 184 -8.14 13.61 3.40
CA SER A 184 -6.88 14.33 3.21
C SER A 184 -7.07 15.80 3.60
N ALA A 185 -6.43 16.21 4.71
CA ALA A 185 -6.43 17.59 5.19
C ALA A 185 -5.40 18.48 4.49
#